data_AF-A0A1J5BPG1-F1
#
_entry.id   AF-A0A1J5BPG1-F1
#
_cell.length_a   1.000
_cell.length_b   1.000
_cell.length_c   1.000
_cell.angle_alpha   90.00
_cell.angle_beta   90.00
_cell.angle_gamma   90.00
#
_symmetry.space_group_name_H-M   'P 1'
#
loop_
_entity.id
_entity.type
_entity.pdbx_description
1 polymer ?
#
loop_
_entity_poly.entity_id
_entity_poly.type
_entity_poly.pdbx_seq_one_letter_code
_entity_poly.pdbx_strand_id
1 'polypeptide(L)'
;MKYLVNALASHEVHVARYYYKRGAYVAAVNRAQAAMQQYPQAPATEEALTIMVKAYDALGMNDLRDDTLRIMQKNFPDSRYFALAKKAETPWWKIW
;
A
#
# COMPACT_ATOMS: atom_id res chain seq x y z
N MET A 1 6.97 -24.73 -0.68
CA MET A 1 5.66 -24.05 -0.61
C MET A 1 5.73 -22.54 -0.40
N LYS A 2 6.55 -21.99 0.52
CA LYS A 2 6.66 -20.53 0.74
C LYS A 2 7.01 -19.71 -0.52
N TYR A 3 7.85 -20.25 -1.40
CA TYR A 3 8.25 -19.57 -2.64
C TYR A 3 7.07 -19.27 -3.58
N LEU A 4 6.20 -20.26 -3.83
CA LEU A 4 5.06 -20.09 -4.73
C LEU A 4 4.03 -19.10 -4.17
N VAL A 5 3.78 -19.17 -2.85
CA VAL A 5 2.90 -18.21 -2.15
C VAL A 5 3.44 -16.79 -2.31
N ASN A 6 4.74 -16.60 -2.09
CA ASN A 6 5.38 -15.29 -2.25
C ASN A 6 5.32 -14.81 -3.70
N ALA A 7 5.54 -15.70 -4.68
CA ALA A 7 5.46 -15.36 -6.09
C ALA A 7 4.05 -14.93 -6.51
N LEU A 8 3.01 -15.62 -6.05
CA LEU A 8 1.61 -15.26 -6.32
C LEU A 8 1.23 -13.94 -5.64
N ALA A 9 1.64 -13.73 -4.40
CA ALA A 9 1.43 -12.47 -3.70
C ALA A 9 2.12 -11.29 -4.41
N SER A 10 3.38 -11.47 -4.82
CA SER A 10 4.12 -10.47 -5.60
C SER A 10 3.47 -10.20 -6.96
N HIS A 11 2.88 -11.22 -7.61
CA HIS A 11 2.14 -11.04 -8.85
C HIS A 11 0.90 -10.16 -8.68
N GLU A 12 0.05 -10.44 -7.68
CA GLU A 12 -1.14 -9.61 -7.41
C GLU A 12 -0.75 -8.15 -7.10
N VAL A 13 0.32 -7.94 -6.32
CA VAL A 13 0.84 -6.59 -6.04
C VAL A 13 1.42 -5.93 -7.28
N HIS A 14 2.08 -6.69 -8.16
CA HIS A 14 2.56 -6.17 -9.44
C HIS A 14 1.39 -5.67 -10.32
N VAL A 15 0.30 -6.43 -10.38
CA VAL A 15 -0.92 -6.05 -11.10
C VAL A 15 -1.57 -4.82 -10.45
N ALA A 16 -1.63 -4.76 -9.12
CA ALA A 16 -2.11 -3.58 -8.39
C ALA A 16 -1.31 -2.32 -8.77
N ARG A 17 0.03 -2.42 -8.81
CA ARG A 17 0.92 -1.33 -9.21
C ARG A 17 0.68 -0.89 -10.65
N TYR A 18 0.44 -1.85 -11.55
CA TYR A 18 0.13 -1.56 -12.95
C TYR A 18 -1.19 -0.77 -13.10
N TYR A 19 -2.25 -1.18 -12.40
CA TYR A 19 -3.52 -0.44 -12.41
C TYR A 19 -3.40 0.95 -11.79
N TYR A 20 -2.66 1.09 -10.69
CA TYR A 20 -2.42 2.39 -10.05
C TYR A 20 -1.75 3.37 -11.01
N LYS A 21 -0.69 2.94 -11.72
CA LYS A 21 0.01 3.77 -12.72
C LYS A 21 -0.89 4.26 -13.87
N ARG A 22 -2.01 3.58 -14.12
CA ARG A 22 -2.98 3.92 -15.17
C ARG A 22 -4.19 4.71 -14.65
N GLY A 23 -4.17 5.12 -13.38
CA GLY A 23 -5.31 5.82 -12.76
C GLY A 23 -6.49 4.92 -12.41
N ALA A 24 -6.36 3.59 -12.56
CA ALA A 24 -7.41 2.64 -12.21
C ALA A 24 -7.33 2.29 -10.71
N TYR A 25 -7.58 3.28 -9.85
CA TYR A 25 -7.34 3.18 -8.41
C TYR A 25 -8.20 2.13 -7.71
N VAL A 26 -9.47 2.00 -8.06
CA VAL A 26 -10.37 0.97 -7.50
C VAL A 26 -9.85 -0.44 -7.83
N ALA A 27 -9.40 -0.67 -9.07
CA ALA A 27 -8.82 -1.95 -9.46
C ALA A 27 -7.49 -2.22 -8.74
N ALA A 28 -6.67 -1.19 -8.53
CA ALA A 28 -5.45 -1.30 -7.75
C ALA A 28 -5.72 -1.71 -6.30
N VAL A 29 -6.72 -1.09 -5.64
CA VAL A 29 -7.16 -1.45 -4.29
C VAL A 29 -7.63 -2.90 -4.23
N ASN A 30 -8.50 -3.32 -5.14
CA ASN A 30 -9.03 -4.69 -5.15
C ASN A 30 -7.92 -5.74 -5.27
N ARG A 31 -6.90 -5.47 -6.09
CA ARG A 31 -5.75 -6.37 -6.28
C ARG A 31 -4.84 -6.40 -5.05
N ALA A 32 -4.58 -5.25 -4.43
CA ALA A 32 -3.82 -5.18 -3.18
C ALA A 32 -4.55 -5.89 -2.02
N GLN A 33 -5.87 -5.72 -1.91
CA GLN A 33 -6.69 -6.44 -0.93
C GLN A 33 -6.67 -7.95 -1.15
N ALA A 34 -6.80 -8.40 -2.40
CA ALA A 34 -6.71 -9.83 -2.74
C ALA A 34 -5.34 -10.42 -2.32
N ALA A 35 -4.25 -9.71 -2.59
CA ALA A 35 -2.92 -10.13 -2.17
C ALA A 35 -2.81 -10.30 -0.64
N MET A 36 -3.40 -9.38 0.14
CA MET A 36 -3.37 -9.46 1.61
C MET A 36 -4.28 -10.54 2.17
N GLN A 37 -5.48 -10.72 1.61
CA GLN A 37 -6.45 -11.71 2.08
C GLN A 37 -6.01 -13.14 1.77
N GLN A 38 -5.48 -13.37 0.56
CA GLN A 38 -5.03 -14.69 0.12
C GLN A 38 -3.65 -15.04 0.66
N TYR A 39 -2.77 -14.05 0.85
CA TYR A 39 -1.37 -14.24 1.22
C TYR A 39 -0.94 -13.34 2.39
N PRO A 40 -1.58 -13.45 3.57
CA PRO A 40 -1.35 -12.52 4.69
C PRO A 40 0.07 -12.56 5.27
N GLN A 41 0.80 -13.66 5.06
CA GLN A 41 2.18 -13.86 5.54
C GLN A 41 3.24 -13.55 4.49
N ALA A 42 2.84 -13.11 3.29
CA ALA A 42 3.77 -12.80 2.22
C ALA A 42 4.43 -11.42 2.45
N PRO A 43 5.72 -11.25 2.14
CA PRO A 43 6.39 -9.95 2.23
C PRO A 43 5.76 -8.86 1.34
N ALA A 44 5.05 -9.26 0.29
CA ALA A 44 4.37 -8.33 -0.63
C ALA A 44 3.23 -7.52 0.03
N THR A 45 2.77 -7.92 1.21
CA THR A 45 1.70 -7.24 1.96
C THR A 45 2.05 -5.79 2.32
N GLU A 46 3.32 -5.50 2.61
CA GLU A 46 3.81 -4.14 2.90
C GLU A 46 3.59 -3.20 1.70
N GLU A 47 3.93 -3.67 0.50
CA GLU A 47 3.73 -2.90 -0.72
C GLU A 47 2.24 -2.81 -1.08
N ALA A 48 1.46 -3.87 -0.86
CA ALA A 48 0.02 -3.85 -1.08
C ALA A 48 -0.66 -2.73 -0.27
N LEU A 49 -0.35 -2.61 1.03
CA LEU A 49 -0.83 -1.53 1.89
C LEU A 49 -0.42 -0.16 1.37
N THR A 50 0.83 -0.01 0.90
CA THR A 50 1.31 1.25 0.32
C THR A 50 0.50 1.67 -0.90
N ILE A 51 0.20 0.71 -1.80
CA ILE A 51 -0.62 0.97 -2.99
C ILE A 51 -2.04 1.36 -2.58
N MET A 52 -2.62 0.70 -1.57
CA MET A 52 -3.95 1.04 -1.06
C MET A 52 -4.00 2.46 -0.50
N VAL A 53 -3.05 2.87 0.34
CA VAL A 53 -2.96 4.24 0.87
C VAL A 53 -2.95 5.25 -0.29
N LYS A 54 -2.08 5.05 -1.28
CA LYS A 54 -1.96 5.95 -2.44
C LYS A 54 -3.21 5.97 -3.31
N ALA A 55 -3.86 4.82 -3.48
CA ALA A 55 -5.06 4.70 -4.29
C ALA A 55 -6.27 5.35 -3.60
N TYR A 56 -6.43 5.15 -2.29
CA TYR A 56 -7.48 5.83 -1.51
C TYR A 56 -7.28 7.34 -1.46
N ASP A 57 -6.03 7.79 -1.31
CA ASP A 57 -5.69 9.22 -1.39
C ASP A 57 -6.08 9.81 -2.74
N ALA A 58 -5.71 9.14 -3.84
CA ALA A 58 -6.07 9.56 -5.20
C ALA A 58 -7.59 9.52 -5.48
N LEU A 59 -8.35 8.74 -4.72
CA LEU A 59 -9.82 8.67 -4.77
C LEU A 59 -10.50 9.66 -3.82
N GLY A 60 -9.75 10.39 -2.98
CA GLY A 60 -10.30 11.27 -1.95
C GLY A 60 -10.96 10.54 -0.76
N MET A 61 -10.70 9.24 -0.61
CA MET A 61 -11.25 8.40 0.46
C MET A 61 -10.38 8.50 1.73
N ASN A 62 -10.42 9.65 2.39
CA ASN A 62 -9.53 9.99 3.51
C ASN A 62 -9.64 9.00 4.68
N ASP A 63 -10.84 8.60 5.08
CA ASP A 63 -11.03 7.68 6.22
C ASP A 63 -10.36 6.32 5.95
N LEU A 64 -10.57 5.77 4.75
CA LEU A 64 -9.96 4.50 4.33
C LEU A 64 -8.44 4.64 4.18
N ARG A 65 -7.96 5.77 3.65
CA ARG A 65 -6.52 6.07 3.57
C ARG A 65 -5.91 6.05 4.96
N ASP A 66 -6.49 6.77 5.91
CA ASP A 66 -5.94 6.97 7.25
C ASP A 66 -5.99 5.67 8.08
N ASP A 67 -7.04 4.87 7.92
CA ASP A 67 -7.12 3.55 8.54
C ASP A 67 -6.11 2.57 7.94
N THR A 68 -5.96 2.56 6.61
CA THR A 68 -4.93 1.74 5.94
C THR A 68 -3.53 2.16 6.39
N LEU A 69 -3.30 3.46 6.51
CA LEU A 69 -2.04 4.01 7.00
C LEU A 69 -1.76 3.59 8.44
N ARG A 70 -2.77 3.62 9.32
CA ARG A 70 -2.65 3.14 10.71
C ARG A 70 -2.28 1.67 10.79
N ILE A 71 -2.89 0.84 9.95
CA ILE A 71 -2.56 -0.60 9.85
C ILE A 71 -1.13 -0.78 9.37
N MET A 72 -0.71 -0.04 8.35
CA MET A 72 0.66 -0.06 7.84
C MET A 72 1.66 0.34 8.91
N GLN A 73 1.40 1.40 9.68
CA GLN A 73 2.25 1.84 10.79
C GLN A 73 2.36 0.79 11.90
N LYS A 74 1.25 0.14 12.24
CA LYS A 74 1.21 -0.88 13.29
C LYS A 74 1.99 -2.14 12.90
N ASN A 75 1.88 -2.57 11.64
CA ASN A 75 2.46 -3.83 11.18
C ASN A 75 3.87 -3.67 10.58
N PHE A 76 4.20 -2.50 10.03
CA PHE A 76 5.46 -2.22 9.34
C PHE A 76 6.04 -0.85 9.76
N PRO A 77 6.40 -0.66 11.04
CA PRO A 77 6.90 0.62 11.56
C PRO A 77 8.18 1.09 10.87
N ASP A 78 9.05 0.15 10.46
CA ASP A 78 10.31 0.42 9.77
C ASP A 78 10.20 0.38 8.24
N SER A 79 8.98 0.42 7.71
CA SER A 79 8.74 0.35 6.27
C SER A 79 9.42 1.50 5.54
N ARG A 80 10.22 1.15 4.53
CA ARG A 80 10.83 2.14 3.62
C ARG A 80 9.78 2.92 2.82
N TYR A 81 8.62 2.30 2.59
CA TYR A 81 7.49 2.92 1.89
C TYR A 81 6.76 3.95 2.78
N PHE A 82 6.73 3.74 4.10
CA PHE A 82 6.16 4.66 5.08
C PHE A 82 6.98 5.94 5.26
N ALA A 83 8.32 5.83 5.32
CA ALA A 83 9.21 6.98 5.50
C ALA A 83 9.02 8.06 4.41
N LEU A 84 8.64 7.65 3.20
CA LEU A 84 8.34 8.56 2.08
C LEU A 84 7.01 9.31 2.26
N ALA A 85 5.98 8.66 2.83
CA ALA A 85 4.69 9.29 3.08
C ALA A 85 4.78 10.36 4.18
N LYS A 86 5.45 10.05 5.31
CA LYS A 86 5.62 10.98 6.43
C LYS A 86 6.36 12.27 6.06
N LYS A 87 7.27 12.19 5.08
CA LYS A 87 8.03 13.35 4.58
C LYS A 87 7.14 14.36 3.84
N ALA A 88 6.05 13.91 3.22
CA ALA A 88 5.10 14.78 2.52
C ALA A 88 4.22 15.61 3.48
N GLU A 89 3.97 15.11 4.69
CA GLU A 89 3.15 15.79 5.71
C GLU A 89 3.89 16.90 6.46
N THR A 90 5.20 17.07 6.25
CA THR A 90 5.96 18.10 6.98
C THR A 90 5.66 19.47 6.36
N PRO A 91 5.01 20.40 7.07
CA PRO A 91 4.69 21.68 6.47
C PRO A 91 5.94 22.52 6.26
N TRP A 92 5.96 23.27 5.16
CA TRP A 92 7.10 24.07 4.72
C TRP A 92 7.62 25.06 5.79
N TRP A 93 6.76 25.52 6.70
CA TRP A 93 7.12 26.44 7.79
C TRP A 93 7.94 25.81 8.92
N LYS A 94 8.07 24.49 8.99
CA LYS A 94 8.94 23.81 9.97
C LYS A 94 10.39 23.65 9.52
N ILE A 95 10.71 24.09 8.30
CA ILE A 95 12.04 23.97 7.66
C ILE A 95 12.85 25.28 7.83
N TRP A 96 12.23 26.33 8.38
CA TRP A 96 12.84 27.61 8.75
C TRP A 96 12.96 27.75 10.26
#